data_AF-A0A953WXM2-F1
#
_entry.id   AF-A0A953WXM2-F1
#
_cell.length_a   1.000
_cell.length_b   1.000
_cell.length_c   1.000
_cell.angle_alpha   90.00
_cell.angle_beta   90.00
_cell.angle_gamma   90.00
#
_symmetry.space_group_name_H-M   'P 1'
#
loop_
_entity.id
_entity.type
_entity.pdbx_description
1 polymer ?
#
loop_
_entity_poly.entity_id
_entity_poly.type
_entity_poly.pdbx_seq_one_letter_code
_entity_poly.pdbx_strand_id
1 'polypeptide(L)'
;VGLMQAVKKFDPDKGFRLATYAMWWIRAAIQEYILRSWSLVKLGTTAAQKKLFFNLRRLKGEMQALEEGDLKPEQARLIAEKLNVTEDEVYSMNGRMSGADASLNVPMGTDGDMEWQDWLADDEPGQAEEFANRQEFDSRMELLTAAMEDLNERERHILTERRLSEEPKTLEELSEEYNVSRERIRQIEVRAFEKLQKAMKRMAKEQGLPVGD
;
A
#
# COMPACT_ATOMS: atom_id res chain seq x y z
N VAL A 1 -34.98 8.59 -13.00
CA VAL A 1 -33.96 9.30 -13.83
C VAL A 1 -33.89 8.79 -15.27
N GLY A 2 -33.70 7.47 -15.51
CA GLY A 2 -33.59 6.92 -16.88
C GLY A 2 -34.77 7.24 -17.81
N LEU A 3 -36.01 7.15 -17.33
CA LEU A 3 -37.19 7.54 -18.13
C LEU A 3 -37.16 9.03 -18.55
N MET A 4 -36.74 9.93 -17.66
CA MET A 4 -36.64 11.36 -17.99
C MET A 4 -35.58 11.62 -19.06
N GLN A 5 -34.45 10.90 -19.02
CA GLN A 5 -33.43 10.98 -20.06
C GLN A 5 -33.95 10.47 -21.41
N ALA A 6 -34.74 9.39 -21.39
CA ALA A 6 -35.37 8.87 -22.61
C ALA A 6 -36.31 9.89 -23.24
N VAL A 7 -37.23 10.47 -22.47
CA VAL A 7 -38.22 11.43 -22.98
C VAL A 7 -37.52 12.67 -23.57
N LYS A 8 -36.46 13.17 -22.94
CA LYS A 8 -35.69 14.33 -23.44
C LYS A 8 -34.94 14.06 -24.75
N LYS A 9 -34.54 12.82 -25.01
CA LYS A 9 -33.73 12.43 -26.18
C LYS A 9 -34.54 11.68 -27.25
N PHE A 10 -35.83 11.49 -27.03
CA PHE A 10 -36.69 10.77 -27.95
C PHE A 10 -37.01 11.63 -29.17
N ASP A 11 -36.92 11.01 -30.34
CA ASP A 11 -37.22 11.63 -31.63
C ASP A 11 -38.40 10.87 -32.26
N PRO A 12 -39.61 11.48 -32.29
CA PRO A 12 -40.81 10.87 -32.85
C PRO A 12 -40.71 10.54 -34.34
N ASP A 13 -39.87 11.27 -35.09
CA ASP A 13 -39.80 11.15 -36.57
C ASP A 13 -39.09 9.87 -37.02
N LYS A 14 -38.41 9.17 -36.10
CA LYS A 14 -37.70 7.91 -36.37
C LYS A 14 -38.59 6.67 -36.41
N GLY A 15 -39.89 6.80 -36.14
CA GLY A 15 -40.86 5.71 -36.31
C GLY A 15 -40.83 4.60 -35.25
N PHE A 16 -40.07 4.76 -34.15
CA PHE A 16 -40.04 3.80 -33.04
C PHE A 16 -40.95 4.22 -31.89
N ARG A 17 -41.57 3.25 -31.20
CA ARG A 17 -42.37 3.53 -30.01
C ARG A 17 -41.50 4.05 -28.87
N LEU A 18 -41.93 5.13 -28.20
CA LEU A 18 -41.26 5.69 -27.02
C LEU A 18 -40.97 4.63 -25.95
N ALA A 19 -41.92 3.71 -25.71
CA ALA A 19 -41.74 2.63 -24.74
C ALA A 19 -40.50 1.76 -25.03
N THR A 20 -40.28 1.41 -26.30
CA THR A 20 -39.12 0.62 -26.74
C THR A 20 -37.81 1.40 -26.51
N TYR A 21 -37.80 2.70 -26.82
CA TYR A 21 -36.63 3.55 -26.61
C TYR A 21 -36.34 3.77 -25.12
N ALA A 22 -37.37 4.06 -24.33
CA ALA A 22 -37.25 4.35 -22.91
C ALA A 22 -36.76 3.14 -22.09
N MET A 23 -37.09 1.92 -22.51
CA MET A 23 -36.64 0.70 -21.85
C MET A 23 -35.11 0.62 -21.75
N TRP A 24 -34.39 1.02 -22.79
CA TRP A 24 -32.92 1.03 -22.79
C TRP A 24 -32.34 2.02 -21.77
N TRP A 25 -32.86 3.24 -21.73
CA TRP A 25 -32.41 4.27 -20.79
C TRP A 25 -32.76 3.94 -19.34
N ILE A 26 -33.94 3.34 -19.11
CA ILE A 26 -34.34 2.86 -17.78
C ILE A 26 -33.36 1.77 -17.33
N ARG A 27 -33.11 0.76 -18.17
CA ARG A 27 -32.21 -0.35 -17.84
C ARG A 27 -30.78 0.13 -17.58
N ALA A 28 -30.26 1.02 -18.41
CA ALA A 28 -28.93 1.59 -18.25
C ALA A 28 -28.80 2.39 -16.94
N ALA A 29 -29.81 3.20 -16.60
CA ALA A 29 -29.81 3.97 -15.35
C ALA A 29 -29.85 3.06 -14.11
N ILE A 30 -30.62 1.96 -14.16
CA ILE A 30 -30.66 0.97 -13.08
C ILE A 30 -29.32 0.26 -12.96
N GLN A 31 -28.74 -0.20 -14.07
CA GLN A 31 -27.43 -0.87 -14.07
C GLN A 31 -26.30 0.03 -13.53
N GLU A 32 -26.28 1.30 -13.93
CA GLU A 32 -25.30 2.27 -13.44
C GLU A 32 -25.50 2.58 -11.95
N TYR A 33 -26.76 2.64 -11.47
CA TYR A 33 -27.04 2.78 -10.04
C TYR A 33 -26.53 1.58 -9.25
N ILE A 34 -26.87 0.36 -9.67
CA ILE A 34 -26.44 -0.87 -9.00
C ILE A 34 -24.91 -0.93 -8.92
N LEU A 35 -24.20 -0.63 -10.01
CA LEU A 35 -22.73 -0.61 -10.01
C LEU A 35 -22.15 0.39 -9.00
N ARG A 36 -22.80 1.54 -8.82
CA ARG A 36 -22.35 2.60 -7.90
C ARG A 36 -22.73 2.34 -6.45
N SER A 37 -23.81 1.62 -6.19
CA SER A 37 -24.36 1.41 -4.85
C SER A 37 -24.10 0.00 -4.30
N TRP A 38 -23.35 -0.85 -5.01
CA TRP A 38 -23.10 -2.24 -4.59
C TRP A 38 -22.15 -2.34 -3.40
N SER A 39 -21.11 -1.52 -3.38
CA SER A 39 -20.12 -1.46 -2.30
C SER A 39 -19.69 -0.01 -2.06
N LEU A 40 -19.33 0.30 -0.82
CA LEU A 40 -18.64 1.50 -0.38
C LEU A 40 -17.34 1.69 -1.18
N VAL A 41 -16.67 0.59 -1.51
CA VAL A 41 -15.52 0.58 -2.41
C VAL A 41 -16.03 0.53 -3.85
N LYS A 42 -15.71 1.56 -4.62
CA LYS A 42 -16.17 1.68 -6.01
C LYS A 42 -15.70 0.51 -6.87
N LEU A 43 -16.66 -0.19 -7.48
CA LEU A 43 -16.45 -1.27 -8.44
C LEU A 43 -16.84 -0.82 -9.87
N GLY A 44 -16.32 -1.50 -10.89
CA GLY A 44 -16.84 -1.35 -12.26
C GLY A 44 -16.48 -0.04 -12.96
N THR A 45 -15.27 0.50 -12.72
CA THR A 45 -14.81 1.72 -13.41
C THR A 45 -14.45 1.44 -14.87
N THR A 46 -13.95 0.24 -15.16
CA THR A 46 -13.57 -0.18 -16.52
C THR A 46 -14.66 -1.01 -17.19
N ALA A 47 -14.65 -1.05 -18.53
CA ALA A 47 -15.59 -1.88 -19.30
C ALA A 47 -15.45 -3.38 -18.97
N ALA A 48 -14.22 -3.85 -18.73
CA ALA A 48 -13.92 -5.22 -18.30
C ALA A 48 -14.57 -5.53 -16.94
N GLN A 49 -14.40 -4.64 -15.95
CA GLN A 49 -15.00 -4.81 -14.63
C GLN A 49 -16.54 -4.77 -14.69
N LYS A 50 -17.15 -3.91 -15.51
CA LYS A 50 -18.62 -3.90 -15.69
C LYS A 50 -19.13 -5.23 -16.28
N LYS A 51 -18.41 -5.80 -17.26
CA LYS A 51 -18.75 -7.11 -17.83
C LYS A 51 -18.66 -8.21 -16.79
N LEU A 52 -17.60 -8.21 -15.98
CA LEU A 52 -17.42 -9.16 -14.89
C LEU A 52 -18.51 -9.02 -13.84
N PHE A 53 -18.81 -7.81 -13.37
CA PHE A 53 -19.83 -7.55 -12.36
C PHE A 53 -21.20 -8.18 -12.69
N PHE A 54 -21.67 -8.01 -13.94
CA PHE A 54 -22.98 -8.55 -14.33
C PHE A 54 -22.98 -10.03 -14.72
N ASN A 55 -21.84 -10.59 -15.16
CA ASN A 55 -21.79 -11.95 -15.71
C ASN A 55 -21.07 -12.98 -14.82
N LEU A 56 -20.19 -12.55 -13.92
CA LEU A 56 -19.30 -13.44 -13.15
C LEU A 56 -20.11 -14.45 -12.33
N ARG A 57 -21.13 -14.00 -11.59
CA ARG A 57 -21.99 -14.90 -10.78
C ARG A 57 -22.70 -15.94 -11.63
N ARG A 58 -23.18 -15.56 -12.83
CA ARG A 58 -23.85 -16.46 -13.77
C ARG A 58 -22.87 -17.53 -14.29
N LEU A 59 -21.66 -17.10 -14.66
CA LEU A 59 -20.61 -17.99 -15.16
C LEU A 59 -20.10 -18.95 -14.07
N LYS A 60 -19.92 -18.47 -12.83
CA LYS A 60 -19.59 -19.33 -11.67
C LYS A 60 -20.68 -20.39 -11.45
N GLY A 61 -21.95 -20.02 -11.58
CA GLY A 61 -23.09 -20.94 -11.49
C GLY A 61 -23.09 -22.02 -12.58
N GLU A 62 -22.81 -21.65 -13.83
CA GLU A 62 -22.66 -22.61 -14.94
C GLU A 62 -21.54 -23.64 -14.68
N MET A 63 -20.48 -23.23 -13.99
CA MET A 63 -19.30 -24.06 -13.70
C MET A 63 -19.37 -24.78 -12.36
N GLN A 64 -20.50 -24.71 -11.64
CA GLN A 64 -20.63 -25.21 -10.26
C GLN A 64 -19.55 -24.68 -9.30
N ALA A 65 -18.96 -23.52 -9.61
CA ALA A 65 -17.90 -22.86 -8.87
C ALA A 65 -18.47 -21.82 -7.89
N LEU A 66 -19.61 -22.11 -7.26
CA LEU A 66 -20.30 -21.19 -6.35
C LEU A 66 -19.72 -21.19 -4.94
N GLU A 67 -18.74 -22.05 -4.65
CA GLU A 67 -18.08 -22.11 -3.35
C GLU A 67 -17.43 -20.76 -2.99
N GLU A 68 -17.48 -20.45 -1.68
CA GLU A 68 -16.80 -19.30 -1.08
C GLU A 68 -15.29 -19.59 -1.07
N GLY A 69 -14.56 -18.90 -1.94
CA GLY A 69 -13.12 -19.07 -2.09
C GLY A 69 -12.59 -18.55 -3.42
N ASP A 70 -11.28 -18.72 -3.60
CA ASP A 70 -10.62 -18.37 -4.85
C ASP A 70 -11.01 -19.34 -5.97
N LEU A 71 -11.15 -18.77 -7.17
CA LEU A 71 -11.40 -19.55 -8.38
C LEU A 71 -10.21 -20.46 -8.67
N LYS A 72 -10.46 -21.68 -9.10
CA LYS A 72 -9.39 -22.54 -9.63
C LYS A 72 -8.80 -21.89 -10.89
N PRO A 73 -7.49 -22.05 -11.18
CA PRO A 73 -6.87 -21.46 -12.36
C PRO A 73 -7.58 -21.76 -13.68
N GLU A 74 -8.04 -23.01 -13.85
CA GLU A 74 -8.85 -23.46 -14.99
C GLU A 74 -10.13 -22.63 -15.17
N GLN A 75 -10.82 -22.31 -14.07
CA GLN A 75 -12.08 -21.56 -14.07
C GLN A 75 -11.85 -20.08 -14.37
N ALA A 76 -10.82 -19.49 -13.76
CA ALA A 76 -10.44 -18.11 -14.00
C ALA A 76 -10.08 -17.89 -15.48
N ARG A 77 -9.30 -18.80 -16.07
CA ARG A 77 -8.92 -18.78 -17.49
C ARG A 77 -10.12 -18.87 -18.43
N LEU A 78 -11.06 -19.78 -18.15
CA LEU A 78 -12.26 -19.95 -18.98
C LEU A 78 -13.19 -18.72 -18.92
N ILE A 79 -13.31 -18.10 -17.74
CA ILE A 79 -14.05 -16.84 -17.56
C ILE A 79 -13.36 -15.69 -18.31
N ALA A 80 -12.03 -15.60 -18.19
CA ALA A 80 -11.22 -14.59 -18.85
C ALA A 80 -11.37 -14.65 -20.38
N GLU A 81 -11.29 -15.85 -20.96
CA GLU A 81 -11.47 -16.07 -22.40
C GLU A 81 -12.90 -15.74 -22.85
N LYS A 82 -13.93 -16.18 -22.10
CA LYS A 82 -15.34 -15.95 -22.44
C LYS A 82 -15.76 -14.48 -22.38
N LEU A 83 -15.16 -13.70 -21.47
CA LEU A 83 -15.47 -12.28 -21.29
C LEU A 83 -14.48 -11.33 -21.97
N ASN A 84 -13.40 -11.88 -22.55
CA ASN A 84 -12.27 -11.16 -23.14
C ASN A 84 -11.68 -10.13 -22.15
N VAL A 85 -11.23 -10.63 -21.01
CA VAL A 85 -10.62 -9.90 -19.88
C VAL A 85 -9.40 -10.68 -19.39
N THR A 86 -8.54 -10.09 -18.55
CA THR A 86 -7.38 -10.82 -18.01
C THR A 86 -7.76 -11.72 -16.83
N GLU A 87 -6.98 -12.77 -16.57
CA GLU A 87 -7.18 -13.62 -15.39
C GLU A 87 -7.05 -12.81 -14.09
N ASP A 88 -6.11 -11.87 -14.03
CA ASP A 88 -5.94 -10.95 -12.89
C ASP A 88 -7.20 -10.12 -12.60
N GLU A 89 -7.87 -9.63 -13.66
CA GLU A 89 -9.15 -8.93 -13.51
C GLU A 89 -10.24 -9.86 -12.98
N VAL A 90 -10.24 -11.15 -13.36
CA VAL A 90 -11.18 -12.16 -12.85
C VAL A 90 -10.93 -12.44 -11.37
N TYR A 91 -9.69 -12.65 -10.95
CA TYR A 91 -9.35 -12.87 -9.54
C TYR A 91 -9.70 -11.66 -8.67
N SER A 92 -9.28 -10.46 -9.13
CA SER A 92 -9.59 -9.21 -8.43
C SER A 92 -11.10 -9.00 -8.29
N MET A 93 -11.88 -9.24 -9.35
CA MET A 93 -13.33 -9.13 -9.29
C MET A 93 -13.99 -10.23 -8.46
N ASN A 94 -13.46 -11.46 -8.46
CA ASN A 94 -13.97 -12.54 -7.62
C ASN A 94 -13.82 -12.20 -6.13
N GLY A 95 -12.64 -11.74 -5.71
CA GLY A 95 -12.41 -11.32 -4.32
C GLY A 95 -13.24 -10.10 -3.90
N ARG A 96 -13.47 -9.16 -4.81
CA ARG A 96 -14.33 -7.99 -4.55
C ARG A 96 -15.82 -8.33 -4.48
N MET A 97 -16.24 -9.43 -5.12
CA MET A 97 -17.64 -9.86 -5.17
C MET A 97 -17.94 -11.02 -4.20
N SER A 98 -16.94 -11.56 -3.52
CA SER A 98 -17.11 -12.68 -2.58
C SER A 98 -17.75 -12.25 -1.26
N GLY A 99 -17.52 -11.02 -0.82
CA GLY A 99 -18.12 -10.42 0.37
C GLY A 99 -18.87 -9.13 0.08
N ALA A 100 -19.94 -8.88 0.82
CA ALA A 100 -20.52 -7.54 0.95
C ALA A 100 -19.72 -6.73 1.97
N ASP A 101 -19.86 -5.40 1.95
CA ASP A 101 -19.29 -4.58 3.02
C ASP A 101 -19.93 -4.97 4.36
N ALA A 102 -19.10 -5.40 5.30
CA ALA A 102 -19.53 -5.73 6.65
C ALA A 102 -19.38 -4.50 7.56
N SER A 103 -20.34 -4.29 8.46
CA SER A 103 -20.19 -3.27 9.50
C SER A 103 -19.28 -3.81 10.60
N LEU A 104 -18.32 -2.99 11.02
CA LEU A 104 -17.42 -3.30 12.14
C LEU A 104 -18.12 -3.29 13.50
N ASN A 105 -19.32 -2.72 13.56
CA ASN A 105 -20.13 -2.62 14.77
C ASN A 105 -21.15 -3.78 14.85
N VAL A 106 -21.01 -4.81 14.01
CA VAL A 106 -21.85 -6.00 14.12
C VAL A 106 -21.50 -6.69 15.44
N PRO A 107 -22.49 -6.94 16.32
CA PRO A 107 -22.26 -7.63 17.58
C PRO A 107 -21.83 -9.07 17.31
N MET A 108 -20.86 -9.52 18.09
CA MET A 108 -20.21 -10.82 18.04
C MET A 108 -20.44 -11.55 19.36
N GLY A 109 -20.64 -12.87 19.27
CA GLY A 109 -20.99 -13.72 20.43
C GLY A 109 -22.49 -13.73 20.75
N THR A 110 -22.87 -14.59 21.71
CA THR A 110 -24.28 -14.79 22.09
C THR A 110 -24.85 -13.65 22.92
N ASP A 111 -23.99 -12.94 23.62
CA ASP A 111 -24.38 -11.95 24.64
C ASP A 111 -24.34 -10.53 24.09
N GLY A 112 -23.78 -10.32 22.89
CA GLY A 112 -23.77 -9.04 22.19
C GLY A 112 -22.84 -7.97 22.77
N ASP A 113 -21.98 -8.35 23.73
CA ASP A 113 -21.08 -7.44 24.44
C ASP A 113 -19.80 -7.06 23.66
N MET A 114 -19.54 -7.70 22.52
CA MET A 114 -18.35 -7.47 21.70
C MET A 114 -18.76 -7.12 20.27
N GLU A 115 -18.04 -6.21 19.63
CA GLU A 115 -18.21 -5.87 18.22
C GLU A 115 -17.03 -6.40 17.39
N TRP A 116 -17.18 -6.46 16.05
CA TRP A 116 -16.08 -6.86 15.16
C TRP A 116 -14.83 -5.99 15.31
N GLN A 117 -15.01 -4.67 15.53
CA GLN A 117 -13.90 -3.75 15.69
C GLN A 117 -13.02 -4.04 16.92
N ASP A 118 -13.58 -4.65 17.97
CA ASP A 118 -12.83 -4.93 19.21
C ASP A 118 -11.74 -6.00 19.02
N TRP A 119 -11.82 -6.75 17.92
CA TRP A 119 -10.84 -7.77 17.54
C TRP A 119 -9.79 -7.27 16.56
N LEU A 120 -9.93 -6.06 16.03
CA LEU A 120 -8.94 -5.49 15.13
C LEU A 120 -7.73 -5.05 15.95
N ALA A 121 -6.65 -5.83 15.84
CA ALA A 121 -5.36 -5.44 16.38
C ALA A 121 -4.75 -4.33 15.51
N ASP A 122 -4.13 -3.36 16.18
CA ASP A 122 -3.22 -2.43 15.54
C ASP A 122 -1.82 -3.07 15.52
N ASP A 123 -1.22 -3.17 14.34
CA ASP A 123 0.14 -3.69 14.17
C ASP A 123 1.19 -2.59 14.37
N GLU A 124 0.78 -1.33 14.56
CA GLU A 124 1.70 -0.24 14.89
C GLU A 124 2.26 -0.40 16.31
N PRO A 125 3.51 0.05 16.55
CA PRO A 125 4.10 0.00 17.87
C PRO A 125 3.22 0.71 18.90
N GLY A 126 3.00 0.06 20.04
CA GLY A 126 2.26 0.70 21.13
C GLY A 126 3.00 1.93 21.65
N GLN A 127 2.28 2.83 22.33
CA GLN A 127 2.83 4.08 22.87
C GLN A 127 4.12 3.89 23.70
N ALA A 128 4.19 2.81 24.48
CA ALA A 128 5.37 2.50 25.30
C ALA A 128 6.57 2.07 24.45
N GLU A 129 6.33 1.34 23.37
CA GLU A 129 7.36 0.92 22.43
C GLU A 129 7.86 2.11 21.60
N GLU A 130 6.97 2.97 21.11
CA GLU A 130 7.36 4.23 20.46
C GLU A 130 8.21 5.11 21.36
N PHE A 131 7.82 5.24 22.63
CA PHE A 131 8.56 6.03 23.62
C PHE A 131 9.95 5.43 23.87
N ALA A 132 10.04 4.12 24.05
CA ALA A 132 11.31 3.43 24.23
C ALA A 132 12.23 3.59 23.00
N ASN A 133 11.69 3.39 21.80
CA ASN A 133 12.43 3.56 20.54
C ASN A 133 12.94 5.00 20.37
N ARG A 134 12.12 6.01 20.72
CA ARG A 134 12.52 7.41 20.67
C ARG A 134 13.62 7.71 21.68
N GLN A 135 13.46 7.27 22.93
CA GLN A 135 14.46 7.47 23.97
C GLN A 135 15.79 6.80 23.62
N GLU A 136 15.74 5.59 23.06
CA GLU A 136 16.92 4.87 22.59
C GLU A 136 17.59 5.61 21.43
N PHE A 137 16.81 6.09 20.45
CA PHE A 137 17.34 6.88 19.34
C PHE A 137 18.03 8.15 19.82
N ASP A 138 17.38 8.93 20.70
CA ASP A 138 17.92 10.17 21.24
C ASP A 138 19.24 9.90 21.99
N SER A 139 19.26 8.86 22.83
CA SER A 139 20.48 8.45 23.56
C SER A 139 21.61 8.05 22.60
N ARG A 140 21.31 7.27 21.55
CA ARG A 140 22.30 6.89 20.52
C ARG A 140 22.79 8.09 19.72
N MET A 141 21.93 9.07 19.44
CA MET A 141 22.28 10.29 18.73
C MET A 141 23.18 11.21 19.56
N GLU A 142 22.90 11.34 20.87
CA GLU A 142 23.78 12.05 21.80
C GLU A 142 25.17 11.41 21.85
N LEU A 143 25.23 10.08 21.94
CA LEU A 143 26.48 9.33 21.88
C LEU A 143 27.23 9.52 20.57
N LEU A 144 26.53 9.50 19.43
CA LEU A 144 27.12 9.76 18.13
C LEU A 144 27.73 11.16 18.06
N THR A 145 26.98 12.16 18.52
CA THR A 145 27.41 13.56 18.52
C THR A 145 28.65 13.75 19.39
N ALA A 146 28.68 13.17 20.60
CA ALA A 146 29.85 13.20 21.46
C ALA A 146 31.05 12.44 20.84
N ALA A 147 30.83 11.27 20.24
CA ALA A 147 31.88 10.50 19.57
C ALA A 147 32.45 11.20 18.32
N MET A 148 31.66 12.06 17.66
CA MET A 148 32.10 12.88 16.52
C MET A 148 33.09 13.98 16.92
N GLU A 149 33.16 14.36 18.20
CA GLU A 149 34.16 15.32 18.71
C GLU A 149 35.57 14.72 18.81
N ASP A 150 35.70 13.40 18.97
CA ASP A 150 37.00 12.69 18.99
C ASP A 150 37.66 12.64 17.59
N LEU A 151 36.91 12.99 16.53
CA LEU A 151 37.40 13.02 15.16
C LEU A 151 38.02 14.37 14.81
N ASN A 152 39.12 14.33 14.06
CA ASN A 152 39.70 15.56 13.51
C ASN A 152 38.73 16.18 12.49
N GLU A 153 38.79 17.50 12.29
CA GLU A 153 37.90 18.23 11.37
C GLU A 153 37.80 17.60 9.97
N ARG A 154 38.95 17.18 9.42
CA ARG A 154 39.03 16.49 8.14
C ARG A 154 38.38 15.09 8.14
N GLU A 155 38.52 14.34 9.23
CA GLU A 155 37.89 13.03 9.39
C GLU A 155 36.36 13.18 9.52
N ARG A 156 35.93 14.15 10.34
CA ARG A 156 34.52 14.47 10.57
C ARG A 156 33.81 14.91 9.29
N HIS A 157 34.41 15.80 8.51
CA HIS A 157 33.83 16.27 7.26
C HIS A 157 33.68 15.14 6.24
N ILE A 158 34.75 14.36 6.00
CA ILE A 158 34.69 13.22 5.07
C ILE A 158 33.63 12.19 5.49
N LEU A 159 33.52 11.89 6.79
CA LEU A 159 32.52 10.95 7.29
C LEU A 159 31.09 11.49 7.14
N THR A 160 30.88 12.77 7.43
CA THR A 160 29.57 13.44 7.33
C THR A 160 29.07 13.45 5.89
N GLU A 161 29.90 13.93 4.97
CA GLU A 161 29.56 14.05 3.55
C GLU A 161 29.31 12.69 2.87
N ARG A 162 29.89 11.59 3.39
CA ARG A 162 29.71 10.25 2.81
C ARG A 162 28.60 9.43 3.47
N ARG A 163 28.25 9.69 4.73
CA ARG A 163 27.37 8.80 5.52
C ARG A 163 26.19 9.48 6.19
N LEU A 164 26.28 10.79 6.44
CA LEU A 164 25.27 11.55 7.19
C LEU A 164 24.57 12.62 6.34
N SER A 165 24.99 12.81 5.08
CA SER A 165 24.32 13.68 4.11
C SER A 165 23.20 12.92 3.37
N GLU A 166 22.12 13.62 3.03
CA GLU A 166 21.03 13.08 2.18
C GLU A 166 21.53 12.69 0.78
N GLU A 167 22.46 13.49 0.24
CA GLU A 167 23.16 13.22 -1.02
C GLU A 167 24.63 12.93 -0.70
N PRO A 168 25.03 11.65 -0.56
CA PRO A 168 26.38 11.30 -0.16
C PRO A 168 27.37 11.56 -1.30
N LYS A 169 28.40 12.36 -1.03
CA LYS A 169 29.45 12.68 -2.01
C LYS A 169 30.26 11.44 -2.40
N THR A 170 30.73 11.42 -3.65
CA THR A 170 31.61 10.34 -4.13
C THR A 170 33.04 10.50 -3.61
N LEU A 171 33.83 9.42 -3.66
CA LEU A 171 35.26 9.49 -3.29
C LEU A 171 36.03 10.42 -4.23
N GLU A 172 35.54 10.61 -5.46
CA GLU A 172 36.17 11.43 -6.49
C GLU A 172 35.98 12.91 -6.19
N GLU A 173 34.75 13.34 -5.91
CA GLU A 173 34.43 14.72 -5.48
C GLU A 173 35.25 15.14 -4.24
N LEU A 174 35.32 14.28 -3.22
CA LEU A 174 36.11 14.57 -2.02
C LEU A 174 37.62 14.53 -2.29
N SER A 175 38.07 13.75 -3.28
CA SER A 175 39.49 13.69 -3.65
C SER A 175 39.94 14.98 -4.34
N GLU A 176 39.05 15.57 -5.15
CA GLU A 176 39.25 16.88 -5.78
C GLU A 176 39.24 18.01 -4.73
N GLU A 177 38.26 18.01 -3.82
CA GLU A 177 38.13 19.02 -2.77
C GLU A 177 39.37 19.07 -1.85
N TYR A 178 39.89 17.91 -1.46
CA TYR A 178 41.04 17.81 -0.57
C TYR A 178 42.40 17.67 -1.27
N ASN A 179 42.42 17.68 -2.61
CA ASN A 179 43.60 17.48 -3.45
C ASN A 179 44.47 16.28 -3.02
N VAL A 180 43.83 15.13 -2.83
CA VAL A 180 44.49 13.85 -2.47
C VAL A 180 43.94 12.71 -3.31
N SER A 181 44.59 11.53 -3.31
CA SER A 181 44.06 10.39 -4.06
C SER A 181 42.74 9.86 -3.49
N ARG A 182 41.91 9.27 -4.34
CA ARG A 182 40.66 8.57 -3.94
C ARG A 182 40.90 7.52 -2.84
N GLU A 183 41.98 6.76 -2.96
CA GLU A 183 42.36 5.76 -1.96
C GLU A 183 42.74 6.42 -0.62
N ARG A 184 43.31 7.62 -0.63
CA ARG A 184 43.59 8.37 0.60
C ARG A 184 42.31 8.79 1.32
N ILE A 185 41.28 9.27 0.60
CA ILE A 185 39.98 9.58 1.18
C ILE A 185 39.35 8.33 1.80
N ARG A 186 39.39 7.19 1.09
CA ARG A 186 38.90 5.91 1.60
C ARG A 186 39.60 5.48 2.90
N GLN A 187 40.93 5.62 2.97
CA GLN A 187 41.68 5.32 4.20
C GLN A 187 41.27 6.22 5.38
N ILE A 188 41.01 7.50 5.11
CA ILE A 188 40.55 8.45 6.13
C ILE A 188 39.14 8.07 6.60
N GLU A 189 38.23 7.74 5.69
CA GLU A 189 36.88 7.27 6.01
C GLU A 189 36.92 6.03 6.93
N VAL A 190 37.69 5.00 6.55
CA VAL A 190 37.78 3.76 7.35
C VAL A 190 38.35 4.03 8.74
N ARG A 191 39.42 4.84 8.85
CA ARG A 191 40.01 5.20 10.15
C ARG A 191 39.05 6.03 11.00
N ALA A 192 38.34 6.97 10.39
CA ALA A 192 37.33 7.78 11.08
C ALA A 192 36.21 6.90 11.63
N PHE A 193 35.72 5.96 10.82
CA PHE A 193 34.69 5.01 11.23
C PHE A 193 35.16 4.11 12.38
N GLU A 194 36.37 3.56 12.31
CA GLU A 194 36.94 2.74 13.39
C GLU A 194 37.12 3.53 14.70
N LYS A 195 37.55 4.80 14.63
CA LYS A 195 37.65 5.69 15.80
C LYS A 195 36.27 5.94 16.41
N LEU A 196 35.30 6.31 15.58
CA LEU A 196 33.93 6.57 16.01
C LEU A 196 33.31 5.33 16.66
N GLN A 197 33.45 4.16 16.04
CA GLN A 197 32.96 2.90 16.59
C GLN A 197 33.57 2.58 17.97
N LYS A 198 34.89 2.82 18.14
CA LYS A 198 35.56 2.63 19.44
C LYS A 198 35.06 3.61 20.49
N ALA A 199 34.89 4.89 20.12
CA ALA A 199 34.38 5.92 21.02
C ALA A 199 32.94 5.62 21.46
N MET A 200 32.05 5.26 20.53
CA MET A 200 30.67 4.86 20.83
C MET A 200 30.62 3.62 21.73
N LYS A 201 31.41 2.57 21.45
CA LYS A 201 31.46 1.36 22.30
C LYS A 201 31.96 1.67 23.72
N ARG A 202 32.94 2.57 23.86
CA ARG A 202 33.44 3.02 25.16
C ARG A 202 32.34 3.76 25.94
N MET A 203 31.71 4.76 25.31
CA MET A 203 30.68 5.58 25.94
C MET A 203 29.40 4.78 26.27
N ALA A 204 28.98 3.87 25.38
CA ALA A 204 27.86 2.98 25.64
C ALA A 204 28.10 2.08 26.86
N LYS A 205 29.32 1.57 27.02
CA LYS A 205 29.71 0.78 28.21
C LYS A 205 29.70 1.61 29.49
N GLU A 206 30.11 2.87 29.44
CA GLU A 206 30.09 3.79 30.57
C GLU A 206 28.67 4.16 31.01
N GLN A 207 27.73 4.27 30.05
CA GLN A 207 26.32 4.56 30.32
C GLN A 207 25.47 3.31 30.62
N GLY A 208 26.04 2.11 30.56
CA GLY A 208 25.33 0.86 30.81
C GLY A 208 24.32 0.48 29.71
N LEU A 209 24.46 1.04 28.51
CA LEU A 209 23.61 0.74 27.36
C LEU A 209 24.01 -0.61 26.74
N PRO A 210 23.06 -1.40 26.22
CA PRO A 210 23.37 -2.62 25.49
C PRO A 210 24.17 -2.28 24.24
N VAL A 211 25.39 -2.81 24.17
CA VAL A 211 26.22 -2.70 22.96
C VAL A 211 25.73 -3.81 22.01
N GLY A 212 25.12 -3.44 20.89
CA GLY A 212 24.78 -4.41 19.85
C GLY A 212 26.03 -5.13 19.36
N ASP A 213 25.97 -6.46 19.28
CA ASP A 213 27.03 -7.33 18.77
C ASP A 213 27.38 -7.05 17.29
#